data_AF-A0A3A4QPV7-F1
#
_entry.id   AF-A0A3A4QPV7-F1
#
_cell.length_a   1.000
_cell.length_b   1.000
_cell.length_c   1.000
_cell.angle_alpha   90.00
_cell.angle_beta   90.00
_cell.angle_gamma   90.00
#
_symmetry.space_group_name_H-M   'P 1'
#
loop_
_entity.id
_entity.type
_entity.pdbx_description
1 polymer ?
#
loop_
_entity_poly.entity_id
_entity_poly.type
_entity_poly.pdbx_seq_one_letter_code
_entity_poly.pdbx_strand_id
1 'polypeptide(L)'
;MKPDANLDVNAPWSAIKVDKTEAGKTIYTALKAIDSLKVMFAPFLPFTCEKLHGFFNYETPLFGEQYTETVKDSLGEHTVLRYRDVGRTASPTYWKPSELEPGKKLNQPGPLFKKLEETVIEEERARLGK
;
A
#
# COMPACT_ATOMS: atom_id res chain seq x y z
N MET A 1 -8.56 18.75 3.33
CA MET A 1 -9.69 17.83 3.53
C MET A 1 -9.18 16.66 4.34
N LYS A 2 -9.68 16.48 5.57
CA LYS A 2 -9.25 15.44 6.51
C LYS A 2 -9.99 14.12 6.17
N PRO A 3 -9.32 13.03 5.77
CA PRO A 3 -9.98 11.79 5.32
C PRO A 3 -10.76 11.07 6.44
N ASP A 4 -10.36 11.27 7.70
CA ASP A 4 -11.03 10.84 8.92
C ASP A 4 -12.44 11.44 9.08
N ALA A 5 -12.65 12.67 8.60
CA ALA A 5 -13.90 13.40 8.82
C ALA A 5 -15.13 12.81 8.08
N ASN A 6 -14.96 12.04 7.00
CA ASN A 6 -16.11 11.52 6.26
C ASN A 6 -16.71 10.25 6.91
N LEU A 7 -15.84 9.35 7.41
CA LEU A 7 -16.27 8.09 8.02
C LEU A 7 -16.88 8.32 9.41
N ASP A 8 -16.34 9.26 10.19
CA ASP A 8 -16.90 9.59 11.51
C ASP A 8 -18.24 10.31 11.41
N VAL A 9 -18.40 11.20 10.43
CA VAL A 9 -19.66 11.96 10.22
C VAL A 9 -20.77 11.05 9.70
N ASN A 10 -20.46 10.12 8.77
CA ASN A 10 -21.45 9.24 8.17
C ASN A 10 -21.63 7.90 8.92
N ALA A 11 -20.74 7.58 9.86
CA ALA A 11 -20.75 6.40 10.72
C ALA A 11 -21.32 5.13 10.03
N PRO A 12 -20.70 4.63 8.94
CA PRO A 12 -21.29 3.63 8.07
C PRO A 12 -21.62 2.30 8.78
N TRP A 13 -20.92 1.98 9.87
CA TRP A 13 -21.22 0.81 10.73
C TRP A 13 -22.58 0.90 11.43
N SER A 14 -23.09 2.11 11.65
CA SER A 14 -24.44 2.38 12.15
C SER A 14 -25.43 2.53 11.00
N ALA A 15 -25.06 3.26 9.94
CA ALA A 15 -25.93 3.55 8.80
C ALA A 15 -26.33 2.30 7.99
N ILE A 16 -25.47 1.27 7.92
CA ILE A 16 -25.76 0.02 7.20
C ILE A 16 -27.02 -0.70 7.70
N LYS A 17 -27.44 -0.42 8.94
CA LYS A 17 -28.65 -0.98 9.55
C LYS A 17 -29.93 -0.28 9.09
N VAL A 18 -29.81 0.90 8.48
CA VAL A 18 -30.92 1.78 8.09
C VAL A 18 -30.95 1.96 6.57
N ASP A 19 -29.83 2.39 5.98
CA ASP A 19 -29.68 2.59 4.53
C ASP A 19 -28.34 2.02 4.05
N LYS A 20 -28.43 0.84 3.42
CA LYS A 20 -27.27 0.14 2.86
C LYS A 20 -26.66 0.85 1.66
N THR A 21 -27.45 1.62 0.92
CA THR A 21 -27.00 2.30 -0.30
C THR A 21 -26.12 3.48 0.06
N GLU A 22 -26.56 4.34 0.98
CA GLU A 22 -25.77 5.49 1.44
C GLU A 22 -24.52 5.06 2.24
N ALA A 23 -24.61 4.01 3.05
CA ALA A 23 -23.44 3.41 3.69
C ALA A 23 -22.43 2.89 2.66
N GLY A 24 -22.90 2.25 1.58
CA GLY A 24 -22.07 1.76 0.48
C GLY A 24 -21.33 2.90 -0.24
N LYS A 25 -22.02 4.00 -0.53
CA LYS A 25 -21.43 5.18 -1.18
C LYS A 25 -20.32 5.81 -0.35
N THR A 26 -20.55 5.92 0.96
CA THR A 26 -19.57 6.43 1.93
C THR A 26 -18.32 5.57 1.96
N ILE A 27 -18.49 4.25 2.12
CA ILE A 27 -17.38 3.28 2.16
C ILE A 27 -16.60 3.31 0.85
N TYR A 28 -17.30 3.29 -0.29
CA TYR A 28 -16.66 3.33 -1.60
C TYR A 28 -15.83 4.60 -1.80
N THR A 29 -16.34 5.75 -1.39
CA THR A 29 -15.62 7.03 -1.47
C THR A 29 -14.34 6.98 -0.61
N ALA A 30 -14.42 6.44 0.60
CA ALA A 30 -13.26 6.26 1.46
C ALA A 30 -12.23 5.29 0.83
N LEU A 31 -12.67 4.19 0.22
CA LEU A 31 -11.80 3.24 -0.47
C LEU A 31 -11.06 3.89 -1.65
N LYS A 32 -11.74 4.70 -2.47
CA LYS A 32 -11.10 5.46 -3.57
C LYS A 32 -10.03 6.43 -3.05
N ALA A 33 -10.29 7.10 -1.92
CA ALA A 33 -9.33 7.99 -1.29
C ALA A 33 -8.10 7.22 -0.76
N ILE A 34 -8.32 6.08 -0.07
CA ILE A 34 -7.25 5.21 0.43
C ILE A 34 -6.39 4.69 -0.74
N ASP A 35 -7.03 4.25 -1.82
CA ASP A 35 -6.32 3.72 -3.00
C ASP A 35 -5.46 4.78 -3.70
N SER A 36 -5.89 6.04 -3.69
CA SER A 36 -5.12 7.18 -4.20
C SER A 36 -3.96 7.55 -3.25
N LEU A 37 -4.20 7.57 -1.93
CA LEU A 37 -3.19 7.83 -0.90
C LEU A 37 -2.06 6.81 -0.93
N LYS A 38 -2.39 5.53 -1.16
CA LYS A 38 -1.40 4.44 -1.34
C LYS A 38 -0.35 4.80 -2.38
N VAL A 39 -0.77 5.32 -3.54
CA VAL A 39 0.15 5.70 -4.63
C VAL A 39 0.98 6.93 -4.27
N MET A 40 0.40 7.90 -3.55
CA MET A 40 1.15 9.09 -3.07
C MET A 40 2.19 8.76 -1.99
N PHE A 41 1.90 7.80 -1.10
CA PHE A 41 2.82 7.39 -0.03
C PHE A 41 3.81 6.31 -0.42
N ALA A 42 3.67 5.70 -1.60
CA ALA A 42 4.57 4.66 -2.11
C ALA A 42 6.08 5.03 -2.03
N PRO A 43 6.53 6.28 -2.30
CA PRO A 43 7.93 6.66 -2.18
C PRO A 43 8.49 6.65 -0.74
N PHE A 44 7.61 6.74 0.27
CA PHE A 44 8.00 6.82 1.69
C PHE A 44 7.70 5.51 2.45
N LEU A 45 6.66 4.79 2.04
CA LEU A 45 6.16 3.57 2.67
C LEU A 45 6.00 2.43 1.65
N PRO A 46 7.05 2.07 0.89
CA PRO A 46 6.91 1.16 -0.25
C PRO A 46 6.30 -0.18 0.14
N PHE A 47 6.79 -0.81 1.21
CA PHE A 47 6.32 -2.12 1.65
C PHE A 47 4.87 -2.09 2.17
N THR A 48 4.49 -1.03 2.89
CA THR A 48 3.12 -0.88 3.38
C THR A 48 2.15 -0.64 2.24
N CYS A 49 2.52 0.21 1.28
CA CYS A 49 1.70 0.49 0.12
C CYS A 49 1.55 -0.75 -0.78
N GLU A 50 2.59 -1.57 -0.95
CA GLU A 50 2.52 -2.86 -1.66
C GLU A 50 1.56 -3.83 -0.95
N LYS A 51 1.66 -3.96 0.38
CA LYS A 51 0.72 -4.78 1.16
C LYS A 51 -0.73 -4.32 1.01
N LEU A 52 -0.97 -3.00 1.09
CA LEU A 52 -2.29 -2.41 0.85
C LEU A 52 -2.76 -2.65 -0.59
N HIS A 53 -1.86 -2.60 -1.57
CA HIS A 53 -2.14 -2.92 -2.97
C HIS A 53 -2.73 -4.32 -3.11
N GLY A 54 -2.14 -5.30 -2.40
CA GLY A 54 -2.65 -6.67 -2.31
C GLY A 54 -4.05 -6.76 -1.68
N PHE A 55 -4.38 -5.93 -0.68
CA PHE A 55 -5.75 -5.90 -0.10
C PHE A 55 -6.80 -5.45 -1.10
N PHE A 56 -6.45 -4.53 -2.01
CA PHE A 56 -7.33 -4.13 -3.11
C PHE A 56 -7.41 -5.15 -4.26
N ASN A 57 -6.76 -6.30 -4.11
CA ASN A 57 -6.74 -7.38 -5.09
C ASN A 57 -6.30 -6.88 -6.48
N TYR A 58 -5.21 -6.13 -6.52
CA TYR A 58 -4.50 -5.82 -7.76
C TYR A 58 -3.47 -6.91 -8.02
N GLU A 59 -3.40 -7.37 -9.27
CA GLU A 59 -2.53 -8.47 -9.68
C GLU A 59 -1.13 -7.98 -10.07
N THR A 60 -1.05 -6.77 -10.62
CA THR A 60 0.24 -6.13 -10.91
C THR A 60 0.80 -5.52 -9.64
N PRO A 61 2.06 -5.81 -9.25
CA PRO A 61 2.71 -5.17 -8.12
C PRO A 61 2.87 -3.65 -8.30
N LEU A 62 3.00 -2.88 -7.21
CA LEU A 62 3.39 -1.46 -7.32
C LEU A 62 4.83 -1.32 -7.78
N PHE A 63 5.70 -2.23 -7.37
CA PHE A 63 7.14 -2.18 -7.65
C PHE A 63 7.61 -3.41 -8.40
N GLY A 64 8.66 -3.23 -9.20
CA GLY A 64 9.38 -4.30 -9.84
C GLY A 64 10.21 -5.14 -8.89
N GLU A 65 10.86 -6.15 -9.45
CA GLU A 65 11.63 -7.13 -8.72
C GLU A 65 13.12 -6.84 -8.86
N GLN A 66 13.82 -6.73 -7.72
CA GLN A 66 15.28 -6.73 -7.69
C GLN A 66 15.79 -8.18 -7.68
N TYR A 67 16.76 -8.48 -8.53
CA TYR A 67 17.35 -9.81 -8.62
C TYR A 67 18.85 -9.71 -8.91
N THR A 68 19.60 -10.75 -8.55
CA THR A 68 21.03 -10.86 -8.85
C THR A 68 21.24 -11.66 -10.12
N GLU A 69 22.20 -11.24 -10.93
CA GLU A 69 22.59 -11.93 -12.16
C GLU A 69 24.12 -12.05 -12.21
N THR A 70 24.64 -13.22 -12.57
CA THR A 70 26.07 -13.38 -12.85
C THR A 70 26.34 -13.02 -14.31
N VAL A 71 27.21 -12.05 -14.53
CA VAL A 71 27.54 -11.53 -15.86
C VAL A 71 29.04 -11.71 -16.10
N LYS A 72 29.40 -12.00 -17.34
CA LYS A 72 30.78 -12.09 -17.80
C LYS A 72 31.05 -10.97 -18.79
N ASP A 73 32.04 -10.13 -18.49
CA ASP A 73 32.48 -9.05 -19.37
C ASP A 73 34.02 -8.98 -19.46
N SER A 74 34.55 -7.85 -19.93
CA SER A 74 36.00 -7.64 -20.08
C SER A 74 36.78 -7.59 -18.76
N LEU A 75 36.11 -7.45 -17.61
CA LEU A 75 36.70 -7.43 -16.28
C LEU A 75 36.63 -8.78 -15.56
N GLY A 76 35.89 -9.76 -16.11
CA GLY A 76 35.75 -11.11 -15.55
C GLY A 76 34.29 -11.48 -15.25
N GLU A 77 34.11 -12.54 -14.46
CA GLU A 77 32.78 -12.95 -13.96
C GLU A 77 32.50 -12.27 -12.62
N HIS A 78 31.33 -11.64 -12.52
CA HIS A 78 30.89 -11.01 -11.28
C HIS A 78 29.35 -10.97 -11.19
N THR A 79 28.85 -10.85 -9.97
CA THR A 79 27.41 -10.72 -9.69
C THR A 79 27.01 -9.25 -9.71
N VAL A 80 25.96 -8.93 -10.44
CA VAL A 80 25.36 -7.59 -10.50
C VAL A 80 23.94 -7.61 -9.94
N LEU A 81 23.52 -6.47 -9.39
CA LEU A 81 22.12 -6.24 -9.03
C LEU A 81 21.37 -5.70 -10.25
N ARG A 82 20.30 -6.37 -10.63
CA ARG A 82 19.39 -5.99 -11.72
C ARG A 82 18.02 -5.67 -11.15
N TYR A 83 17.24 -4.94 -11.94
CA TYR A 83 15.86 -4.62 -11.64
C TYR A 83 14.98 -4.96 -12.84
N ARG A 84 13.95 -5.77 -12.59
CA ARG A 84 12.90 -6.09 -13.55
C ARG A 84 11.73 -5.18 -13.26
N ASP A 85 11.52 -4.19 -14.13
CA ASP A 85 10.38 -3.28 -14.00
C ASP A 85 9.05 -4.02 -14.25
N VAL A 86 7.98 -3.51 -13.63
CA VAL A 86 6.59 -3.97 -13.85
C VAL A 86 6.04 -3.50 -15.22
N GLY A 87 6.86 -2.84 -16.04
CA GLY A 87 6.54 -2.35 -17.38
C GLY A 87 5.84 -0.99 -17.33
N ARG A 88 6.31 0.00 -18.10
CA ARG A 88 5.81 1.41 -18.06
C ARG A 88 4.29 1.57 -18.25
N THR A 89 3.62 0.67 -18.95
CA THR A 89 2.16 0.73 -19.16
C THR A 89 1.36 0.06 -18.04
N ALA A 90 2.00 -0.79 -17.24
CA ALA A 90 1.39 -1.52 -16.14
C ALA A 90 1.87 -1.03 -14.76
N SER A 91 2.95 -0.23 -14.71
CA SER A 91 3.48 0.34 -13.48
C SER A 91 2.49 1.32 -12.86
N PRO A 92 1.94 1.04 -11.66
CA PRO A 92 1.00 1.93 -10.99
C PRO A 92 1.72 3.11 -10.31
N THR A 93 3.03 3.31 -10.52
CA THR A 93 3.84 4.30 -9.80
C THR A 93 3.65 5.73 -10.30
N TYR A 94 2.85 5.97 -11.34
CA TYR A 94 2.45 7.32 -11.71
C TYR A 94 1.37 7.80 -10.75
N TRP A 95 1.52 9.02 -10.20
CA TRP A 95 0.48 9.65 -9.42
C TRP A 95 -0.77 9.87 -10.27
N LYS A 96 -1.76 8.98 -10.11
CA LYS A 96 -3.06 9.05 -10.76
C LYS A 96 -4.18 8.80 -9.74
N PRO A 97 -5.39 9.33 -9.98
CA PRO A 97 -6.55 9.00 -9.16
C PRO A 97 -6.86 7.50 -9.18
N SER A 98 -7.51 7.02 -8.12
CA SER A 98 -7.94 5.63 -8.02
C SER A 98 -8.83 5.18 -9.18
N GLU A 99 -8.49 4.03 -9.76
CA GLU A 99 -9.28 3.28 -10.76
C GLU A 99 -10.05 2.13 -10.11
N LEU A 100 -10.29 2.18 -8.79
CA LEU A 100 -11.13 1.19 -8.13
C LEU A 100 -12.54 1.24 -8.72
N GLU A 101 -13.03 0.09 -9.17
CA GLU A 101 -14.36 -0.09 -9.75
C GLU A 101 -15.36 -0.57 -8.69
N PRO A 102 -16.65 -0.14 -8.75
CA PRO A 102 -17.70 -0.66 -7.88
C PRO A 102 -17.83 -2.18 -8.01
N GLY A 103 -18.03 -2.88 -6.89
CA GLY A 103 -18.19 -4.33 -6.87
C GLY A 103 -16.88 -5.13 -7.02
N LYS A 104 -15.72 -4.47 -7.18
CA LYS A 104 -14.42 -5.16 -7.16
C LYS A 104 -14.25 -5.93 -5.86
N LYS A 105 -13.94 -7.23 -5.97
CA LYS A 105 -13.64 -8.08 -4.82
C LYS A 105 -12.33 -7.62 -4.17
N LEU A 106 -12.38 -7.35 -2.87
CA LEU A 106 -11.21 -7.05 -2.05
C LEU A 106 -10.71 -8.34 -1.38
N ASN A 107 -9.39 -8.43 -1.16
CA ASN A 107 -8.81 -9.46 -0.31
C ASN A 107 -9.02 -9.11 1.16
N GLN A 108 -8.90 -10.10 2.04
CA GLN A 108 -9.12 -9.89 3.48
C GLN A 108 -8.10 -8.87 4.02
N PRO A 109 -8.56 -7.72 4.54
CA PRO A 109 -7.66 -6.72 5.08
C PRO A 109 -7.09 -7.17 6.42
N GLY A 110 -5.91 -6.67 6.76
CA GLY A 110 -5.31 -6.79 8.08
C GLY A 110 -4.61 -5.50 8.50
N PRO A 111 -4.15 -5.39 9.76
CA PRO A 111 -3.43 -4.22 10.23
C PRO A 111 -2.20 -3.91 9.35
N LEU A 112 -2.09 -2.65 8.91
CA LEU A 112 -0.94 -2.16 8.15
C LEU A 112 0.23 -1.77 9.06
N PHE A 113 -0.06 -1.33 10.27
CA PHE A 113 0.93 -0.90 11.25
C PHE A 113 0.69 -1.60 12.58
N LYS A 114 1.78 -1.89 13.29
CA LYS A 114 1.75 -2.25 14.71
C LYS A 114 2.12 -1.01 15.50
N LYS A 115 1.43 -0.78 16.63
CA LYS A 115 1.82 0.27 17.56
C LYS A 115 3.22 -0.03 18.09
N LEU A 116 4.05 1.00 18.20
CA LEU A 116 5.35 0.89 18.85
C LEU A 116 5.15 1.01 20.36
N GLU A 117 5.50 -0.04 21.10
CA GLU A 117 5.42 -0.05 22.55
C GLU A 117 6.69 0.57 23.17
N GLU A 118 6.54 1.26 24.30
CA GLU A 118 7.64 1.99 24.95
C GLU A 118 8.81 1.07 25.32
N THR A 119 8.54 -0.19 25.70
CA THR A 119 9.58 -1.17 26.03
C THR A 119 10.51 -1.45 24.86
N VAL A 120 9.97 -1.51 23.64
CA VAL A 120 10.75 -1.74 22.42
C VAL A 120 11.69 -0.56 22.14
N ILE A 121 11.26 0.66 22.46
CA ILE A 121 12.07 1.87 22.29
C ILE A 121 13.30 1.82 23.19
N GLU A 122 13.11 1.45 24.46
CA GLU A 122 14.21 1.36 25.43
C GLU A 122 15.21 0.25 25.07
N GLU A 123 14.72 -0.91 24.64
CA GLU A 123 15.56 -2.03 24.18
C GLU A 123 16.43 -1.63 22.97
N GLU A 124 15.83 -0.99 21.96
CA GLU A 124 16.55 -0.56 20.77
C GLU A 124 17.56 0.57 21.08
N ARG A 125 17.22 1.51 21.98
CA ARG A 125 18.15 2.54 22.46
C ARG A 125 19.35 1.93 23.18
N ALA A 126 19.14 0.95 24.05
CA ALA A 126 20.21 0.25 24.75
C ALA A 126 21.16 -0.49 23.79
N ARG A 127 20.64 -1.00 22.66
CA ARG A 127 21.44 -1.63 21.60
C ARG A 127 22.30 -0.65 20.81
N LEU A 128 21.81 0.56 20.56
CA LEU A 128 22.51 1.62 19.82
C LEU A 128 23.50 2.43 20.67
N GLY A 129 23.37 2.39 22.01
CA GLY A 129 24.27 3.06 22.95
C GLY A 129 25.61 2.34 23.21
N LYS A 130 26.03 1.45 22.31
CA LYS A 130 27.36 0.81 22.28
C LYS A 130 28.17 1.32 21.11
#